data_AF-A0A6L4AV70-F1
#
_entry.id   AF-A0A6L4AV70-F1
#
_cell.length_a   1.000
_cell.length_b   1.000
_cell.length_c   1.000
_cell.angle_alpha   90.00
_cell.angle_beta   90.00
_cell.angle_gamma   90.00
#
_symmetry.space_group_name_H-M   'P 1'
#
loop_
_entity.id
_entity.type
_entity.pdbx_description
1 polymer ?
#
loop_
_entity_poly.entity_id
_entity_poly.type
_entity_poly.pdbx_seq_one_letter_code
_entity_poly.pdbx_strand_id
1 'polypeptide(L)'
;MDAGDGKMWRLAGRAALAAVLAAAGVTALAAGVPESGRVAAAIDHGDDAVLREIGHDVLPVMAELYRNGDRDRRVAVARAWYRLGWRSEEAKAALLADLGTRDSELRLEVQWALGRVSADPEVVRRLLETMRTDVNPLFRDKAACALVSDQIHLTPEQRLAQFGGLIEALTDEEPQVRSIAIQALKILTGQAKGFQPAAPPDQRAAAIARWRQWLDDYRESL
;
A
#
# COMPACT_ATOMS: atom_id res chain seq x y z
N MET A 1 71.77 -28.36 -64.07
CA MET A 1 70.94 -29.55 -63.83
C MET A 1 71.27 -30.05 -62.44
N ASP A 2 70.46 -29.96 -61.41
CA ASP A 2 69.21 -29.24 -61.15
C ASP A 2 69.07 -29.18 -59.61
N ALA A 3 68.26 -28.22 -59.17
CA ALA A 3 67.89 -27.74 -57.84
C ALA A 3 67.89 -28.70 -56.63
N GLY A 4 68.05 -28.14 -55.44
CA GLY A 4 67.63 -28.79 -54.19
C GLY A 4 67.88 -27.96 -52.93
N ASP A 5 67.10 -26.91 -52.75
CA ASP A 5 67.12 -25.94 -51.65
C ASP A 5 67.08 -26.51 -50.23
N GLY A 6 67.64 -25.70 -49.32
CA GLY A 6 67.80 -25.99 -47.92
C GLY A 6 66.54 -25.95 -47.06
N LYS A 7 66.72 -26.40 -45.81
CA LYS A 7 66.00 -25.94 -44.63
C LYS A 7 66.65 -26.51 -43.37
N MET A 8 67.39 -25.65 -42.66
CA MET A 8 67.62 -25.79 -41.23
C MET A 8 66.62 -24.90 -40.50
N TRP A 9 65.82 -25.45 -39.60
CA TRP A 9 65.60 -24.88 -38.27
C TRP A 9 64.95 -25.93 -37.35
N ARG A 10 65.43 -25.92 -36.10
CA ARG A 10 65.05 -26.81 -35.02
C ARG A 10 64.03 -26.11 -34.10
N LEU A 11 63.12 -26.93 -33.59
CA LEU A 11 62.58 -26.96 -32.21
C LEU A 11 61.81 -25.75 -31.64
N ALA A 12 60.50 -26.00 -31.49
CA ALA A 12 59.76 -26.02 -30.23
C ALA A 12 59.86 -24.82 -29.25
N GLY A 13 58.70 -24.24 -28.95
CA GLY A 13 58.43 -23.75 -27.60
C GLY A 13 57.46 -22.58 -27.44
N ARG A 14 56.32 -22.89 -26.80
CA ARG A 14 55.60 -22.07 -25.79
C ARG A 14 54.51 -21.10 -26.26
N ALA A 15 53.28 -21.62 -26.12
CA ALA A 15 52.16 -21.06 -25.37
C ALA A 15 51.80 -19.57 -25.60
N ALA A 16 50.70 -19.37 -26.31
CA ALA A 16 49.91 -18.15 -26.30
C ALA A 16 49.31 -17.93 -24.90
N LEU A 17 49.69 -16.83 -24.25
CA LEU A 17 48.95 -16.28 -23.12
C LEU A 17 48.10 -15.12 -23.67
N ALA A 18 46.81 -15.35 -23.82
CA ALA A 18 45.83 -14.32 -24.16
C ALA A 18 45.75 -13.32 -23.01
N ALA A 19 46.10 -12.06 -23.29
CA ALA A 19 45.83 -10.95 -22.38
C ALA A 19 44.31 -10.70 -22.36
N VAL A 20 43.63 -11.17 -21.31
CA VAL A 20 42.27 -10.75 -20.99
C VAL A 20 42.37 -9.34 -20.40
N LEU A 21 42.07 -8.33 -21.21
CA LEU A 21 41.83 -6.97 -20.73
C LEU A 21 40.54 -6.99 -19.90
N ALA A 22 40.70 -7.00 -18.58
CA ALA A 22 39.62 -6.70 -17.65
C ALA A 22 39.21 -5.23 -17.85
N ALA A 23 38.05 -5.01 -18.46
CA ALA A 23 37.39 -3.71 -18.45
C ALA A 23 36.92 -3.43 -17.01
N ALA A 24 37.77 -2.82 -16.20
CA ALA A 24 37.41 -2.22 -14.93
C ALA A 24 36.58 -0.95 -15.22
N GLY A 25 35.32 -1.15 -15.58
CA GLY A 25 34.30 -0.11 -15.61
C GLY A 25 33.57 -0.05 -14.28
N VAL A 26 34.27 0.24 -13.18
CA VAL A 26 33.63 0.68 -11.93
C VAL A 26 33.96 2.15 -11.78
N THR A 27 33.17 3.00 -12.43
CA THR A 27 33.03 4.40 -12.04
C THR A 27 32.29 4.44 -10.72
N ALA A 28 33.01 4.23 -9.63
CA ALA A 28 32.62 4.70 -8.32
C ALA A 28 33.57 5.85 -7.99
N LEU A 29 33.04 7.06 -7.85
CA LEU A 29 33.49 8.15 -6.96
C LEU A 29 33.07 9.53 -7.52
N ALA A 30 31.82 9.93 -7.24
CA ALA A 30 31.49 11.25 -6.70
C ALA A 30 30.00 11.31 -6.29
N ALA A 31 29.75 11.92 -5.13
CA ALA A 31 28.52 12.54 -4.66
C ALA A 31 27.52 11.71 -3.82
N GLY A 32 27.39 12.13 -2.55
CA GLY A 32 26.17 11.98 -1.75
C GLY A 32 26.43 11.33 -0.40
N VAL A 33 26.00 11.98 0.69
CA VAL A 33 25.41 11.23 1.80
C VAL A 33 24.42 10.27 1.13
N PRO A 34 24.54 8.93 1.30
CA PRO A 34 23.84 7.97 0.46
C PRO A 34 22.37 8.33 0.46
N GLU A 35 21.70 8.33 -0.69
CA GLU A 35 20.33 8.81 -0.86
C GLU A 35 19.37 8.32 0.24
N SER A 36 19.60 7.11 0.74
CA SER A 36 18.96 6.53 1.93
C SER A 36 19.06 7.39 3.20
N GLY A 37 20.22 7.98 3.50
CA GLY A 37 20.42 8.90 4.63
C GLY A 37 19.70 10.24 4.42
N ARG A 38 19.58 10.73 3.19
CA ARG A 38 18.83 11.95 2.87
C ARG A 38 17.33 11.71 3.02
N VAL A 39 16.83 10.56 2.55
CA VAL A 39 15.44 10.10 2.79
C VAL A 39 15.18 9.90 4.27
N ALA A 40 16.08 9.22 4.99
CA ALA A 40 15.96 9.00 6.43
C ALA A 40 15.84 10.33 7.20
N ALA A 41 16.72 11.29 6.92
CA ALA A 41 16.65 12.61 7.53
C ALA A 41 15.34 13.34 7.16
N ALA A 42 14.89 13.28 5.90
CA ALA A 42 13.63 13.89 5.50
C ALA A 42 12.44 13.26 6.23
N ILE A 43 12.41 11.94 6.42
CA ILE A 43 11.40 11.24 7.20
C ILE A 43 11.43 11.69 8.66
N ASP A 44 12.61 11.71 9.28
CA ASP A 44 12.77 12.03 10.70
C ASP A 44 12.33 13.48 11.02
N HIS A 45 12.54 14.42 10.09
CA HIS A 45 12.14 15.82 10.23
C HIS A 45 10.76 16.14 9.62
N GLY A 46 10.12 15.18 8.93
CA GLY A 46 8.85 15.39 8.24
C GLY A 46 8.93 16.32 7.02
N ASP A 47 10.08 16.37 6.34
CA ASP A 47 10.32 17.21 5.17
C ASP A 47 9.81 16.54 3.88
N ASP A 48 8.50 16.69 3.62
CA ASP A 48 7.90 16.14 2.42
C ASP A 48 8.38 16.83 1.13
N ALA A 49 8.95 18.04 1.19
CA ALA A 49 9.43 18.73 0.01
C ALA A 49 10.65 18.02 -0.56
N VAL A 50 11.58 17.61 0.31
CA VAL A 50 12.74 16.79 -0.07
C VAL A 50 12.30 15.44 -0.63
N LEU A 51 11.31 14.78 -0.01
CA LEU A 51 10.79 13.51 -0.51
C LEU A 51 10.16 13.67 -1.92
N ARG A 52 9.44 14.77 -2.16
CA ARG A 52 8.85 15.07 -3.48
C ARG A 52 9.89 15.45 -4.53
N GLU A 53 10.97 16.13 -4.15
CA GLU A 53 12.08 16.46 -5.04
C GLU A 53 12.78 15.20 -5.56
N ILE A 54 12.99 14.21 -4.68
CA ILE A 54 13.57 12.91 -5.06
C ILE A 54 12.59 12.13 -5.93
N GLY A 55 11.30 12.20 -5.64
CA GLY A 55 10.26 11.52 -6.40
C GLY A 55 10.03 10.09 -5.93
N HIS A 56 9.47 9.24 -6.80
CA HIS A 56 9.03 7.89 -6.44
C HIS A 56 10.18 6.94 -6.04
N ASP A 57 11.42 7.28 -6.34
CA ASP A 57 12.60 6.49 -5.98
C ASP A 57 12.82 6.38 -4.46
N VAL A 58 12.15 7.23 -3.66
CA VAL A 58 12.15 7.10 -2.19
C VAL A 58 11.36 5.89 -1.68
N LEU A 59 10.42 5.33 -2.46
CA LEU A 59 9.46 4.34 -1.97
C LEU A 59 10.13 3.04 -1.47
N PRO A 60 11.10 2.44 -2.18
CA PRO A 60 11.83 1.27 -1.67
C PRO A 60 12.60 1.58 -0.38
N VAL A 61 13.22 2.76 -0.30
CA VAL A 61 13.99 3.20 0.88
C VAL A 61 13.06 3.41 2.08
N MET A 62 11.91 4.07 1.89
CA MET A 62 10.91 4.25 2.94
C MET A 62 10.41 2.89 3.45
N ALA A 63 10.17 1.93 2.57
CA ALA A 63 9.75 0.58 2.98
C ALA A 63 10.84 -0.15 3.78
N GLU A 64 12.12 0.03 3.44
CA GLU A 64 13.24 -0.48 4.24
C GLU A 64 13.32 0.19 5.61
N LEU A 65 13.24 1.53 5.66
CA LEU A 65 13.22 2.31 6.91
C LEU A 65 12.05 1.92 7.80
N TYR A 66 10.88 1.60 7.24
CA TYR A 66 9.75 1.10 7.99
C TYR A 66 10.02 -0.28 8.60
N ARG A 67 10.50 -1.23 7.79
CA ARG A 67 10.73 -2.61 8.24
C ARG A 67 11.82 -2.73 9.30
N ASN A 68 12.88 -1.94 9.16
CA ASN A 68 14.06 -2.00 10.04
C ASN A 68 14.04 -0.91 11.13
N GLY A 69 13.05 -0.02 11.10
CA GLY A 69 12.94 1.11 12.01
C GLY A 69 12.39 0.72 13.38
N ASP A 70 12.74 1.53 14.37
CA ASP A 70 12.06 1.53 15.65
C ASP A 70 10.62 2.05 15.52
N ARG A 71 9.93 2.11 16.66
CA ARG A 71 8.54 2.55 16.76
C ARG A 71 8.34 3.96 16.20
N ASP A 72 9.22 4.91 16.51
CA ASP A 72 9.07 6.30 16.09
C ASP A 72 9.38 6.47 14.59
N ARG A 73 10.37 5.74 14.08
CA ARG A 73 10.66 5.66 12.64
C ARG A 73 9.45 5.15 11.85
N ARG A 74 8.81 4.08 12.32
CA ARG A 74 7.63 3.49 11.66
C ARG A 74 6.46 4.47 11.61
N VAL A 75 6.21 5.17 12.71
CA VAL A 75 5.22 6.26 12.77
C VAL A 75 5.55 7.36 11.76
N ALA A 76 6.80 7.82 11.73
CA ALA A 76 7.24 8.88 10.81
C ALA A 76 7.07 8.47 9.34
N VAL A 77 7.45 7.23 8.99
CA VAL A 77 7.29 6.71 7.63
C VAL A 77 5.80 6.56 7.25
N ALA A 78 4.96 6.03 8.14
CA ALA A 78 3.51 5.91 7.89
C ALA A 78 2.88 7.28 7.62
N ARG A 79 3.24 8.30 8.43
CA ARG A 79 2.81 9.68 8.22
C ARG A 79 3.27 10.25 6.87
N ALA A 80 4.53 10.00 6.50
CA ALA A 80 5.05 10.45 5.21
C ALA A 80 4.30 9.81 4.04
N TRP A 81 4.05 8.49 4.07
CA TRP A 81 3.22 7.81 3.07
C TRP A 81 1.81 8.41 2.98
N TYR A 82 1.17 8.69 4.12
CA TYR A 82 -0.13 9.36 4.14
C TYR A 82 -0.08 10.74 3.45
N ARG A 83 0.92 11.57 3.77
CA ARG A 83 1.03 12.94 3.21
C ARG A 83 1.42 12.96 1.74
N LEU A 84 2.25 12.02 1.30
CA LEU A 84 2.64 11.87 -0.11
C LEU A 84 1.48 11.33 -0.94
N GLY A 85 0.70 10.38 -0.41
CA GLY A 85 -0.43 9.76 -1.10
C GLY A 85 -0.02 8.92 -2.32
N TRP A 86 1.26 8.57 -2.44
CA TRP A 86 1.75 7.74 -3.52
C TRP A 86 1.42 6.28 -3.29
N ARG A 87 0.88 5.64 -4.33
CA ARG A 87 0.61 4.19 -4.30
C ARG A 87 1.91 3.41 -4.48
N SER A 88 2.06 2.37 -3.67
CA SER A 88 3.20 1.46 -3.72
C SER A 88 2.81 0.11 -3.13
N GLU A 89 3.22 -0.96 -3.80
CA GLU A 89 3.03 -2.33 -3.33
C GLU A 89 3.82 -2.58 -2.04
N GLU A 90 5.00 -1.97 -1.92
CA GLU A 90 5.85 -2.02 -0.74
C GLU A 90 5.19 -1.32 0.46
N ALA A 91 4.64 -0.12 0.25
CA ALA A 91 3.89 0.60 1.28
C ALA A 91 2.65 -0.19 1.73
N LYS A 92 1.88 -0.72 0.78
CA LYS A 92 0.74 -1.61 1.06
C LYS A 92 1.16 -2.79 1.94
N ALA A 93 2.18 -3.54 1.53
CA ALA A 93 2.63 -4.73 2.24
C ALA A 93 3.12 -4.40 3.66
N ALA A 94 3.93 -3.35 3.81
CA ALA A 94 4.46 -2.91 5.09
C ALA A 94 3.35 -2.48 6.05
N LEU A 95 2.40 -1.66 5.59
CA LEU A 95 1.31 -1.15 6.42
C LEU A 95 0.28 -2.23 6.77
N LEU A 96 -0.02 -3.16 5.85
CA LEU A 96 -0.92 -4.29 6.14
C LEU A 96 -0.40 -5.20 7.26
N ALA A 97 0.92 -5.31 7.42
CA ALA A 97 1.54 -6.07 8.50
C ALA A 97 1.24 -5.47 9.89
N ASP A 98 1.00 -4.15 9.97
CA ASP A 98 0.73 -3.42 11.22
C ASP A 98 -0.70 -2.96 11.42
N LEU A 99 -1.63 -3.32 10.52
CA LEU A 99 -3.04 -2.93 10.64
C LEU A 99 -3.65 -3.31 12.02
N GLY A 100 -3.14 -4.39 12.62
CA GLY A 100 -3.53 -4.92 13.93
C GLY A 100 -2.47 -4.76 15.04
N THR A 101 -1.46 -3.89 14.85
CA THR A 101 -0.45 -3.66 15.89
C THR A 101 -1.07 -3.16 17.20
N ARG A 102 -0.45 -3.49 18.35
CA ARG A 102 -0.92 -3.05 19.67
C ARG A 102 -0.49 -1.62 20.01
N ASP A 103 0.48 -1.07 19.28
CA ASP A 103 0.84 0.34 19.41
C ASP A 103 -0.26 1.20 18.79
N SER A 104 -1.03 1.89 19.62
CA SER A 104 -2.21 2.62 19.17
C SER A 104 -1.87 3.83 18.28
N GLU A 105 -0.70 4.47 18.47
CA GLU A 105 -0.27 5.58 17.62
C GLU A 105 0.12 5.05 16.24
N LEU A 106 0.99 4.03 16.19
CA LEU A 106 1.40 3.42 14.92
C LEU A 106 0.19 2.87 14.17
N ARG A 107 -0.73 2.20 14.87
CA ARG A 107 -1.94 1.64 14.28
C ARG A 107 -2.81 2.71 13.62
N LEU A 108 -2.94 3.89 14.25
CA LEU A 108 -3.72 5.00 13.73
C LEU A 108 -3.12 5.51 12.41
N GLU A 109 -1.81 5.76 12.40
CA GLU A 109 -1.11 6.22 11.19
C GLU A 109 -1.17 5.20 10.07
N VAL A 110 -1.06 3.91 10.41
CA VAL A 110 -1.17 2.80 9.45
C VAL A 110 -2.54 2.78 8.77
N GLN A 111 -3.64 2.91 9.53
CA GLN A 111 -4.98 2.89 8.96
C GLN A 111 -5.24 4.10 8.06
N TRP A 112 -4.77 5.28 8.45
CA TRP A 112 -4.86 6.48 7.60
C TRP A 112 -4.06 6.34 6.32
N ALA A 113 -2.81 5.86 6.41
CA ALA A 113 -1.95 5.69 5.25
C ALA A 113 -2.50 4.64 4.27
N LEU A 114 -2.97 3.48 4.75
CA LEU A 114 -3.48 2.39 3.92
C LEU A 114 -4.60 2.82 2.97
N GLY A 115 -5.55 3.62 3.47
CA GLY A 115 -6.64 4.13 2.65
C GLY A 115 -6.14 4.93 1.44
N ARG A 116 -5.05 5.70 1.61
CA ARG A 116 -4.46 6.56 0.55
C ARG A 116 -3.54 5.82 -0.41
N VAL A 117 -2.71 4.91 0.10
CA VAL A 117 -1.60 4.34 -0.66
C VAL A 117 -1.95 3.04 -1.38
N SER A 118 -3.19 2.55 -1.24
CA SER A 118 -3.62 1.34 -1.92
C SER A 118 -5.10 1.34 -2.27
N ALA A 119 -5.39 0.90 -3.50
CA ALA A 119 -6.74 0.57 -3.96
C ALA A 119 -6.93 -0.96 -4.11
N ASP A 120 -6.06 -1.74 -3.47
CA ASP A 120 -6.09 -3.20 -3.56
C ASP A 120 -7.34 -3.76 -2.86
N PRO A 121 -8.08 -4.68 -3.51
CA PRO A 121 -9.22 -5.36 -2.88
C PRO A 121 -8.90 -6.00 -1.51
N GLU A 122 -7.68 -6.49 -1.28
CA GLU A 122 -7.25 -7.01 0.01
C GLU A 122 -7.24 -5.92 1.09
N VAL A 123 -6.82 -4.69 0.77
CA VAL A 123 -6.87 -3.57 1.71
C VAL A 123 -8.31 -3.24 2.07
N VAL A 124 -9.20 -3.19 1.08
CA VAL A 124 -10.64 -2.99 1.31
C VAL A 124 -11.19 -4.07 2.24
N ARG A 125 -10.88 -5.35 1.97
CA ARG A 125 -11.33 -6.49 2.77
C ARG A 125 -10.85 -6.39 4.22
N ARG A 126 -9.58 -6.06 4.44
CA ARG A 126 -8.96 -5.95 5.77
C ARG A 126 -9.48 -4.75 6.56
N LEU A 127 -9.77 -3.63 5.89
CA LEU A 127 -10.41 -2.48 6.51
C LEU A 127 -11.87 -2.79 6.88
N LEU A 128 -12.63 -3.46 6.01
CA LEU A 128 -13.99 -3.93 6.34
C LEU A 128 -14.01 -4.89 7.53
N GLU A 129 -13.04 -5.81 7.59
CA GLU A 129 -12.87 -6.71 8.73
C GLU A 129 -12.59 -5.92 10.02
N THR A 130 -11.63 -5.00 9.99
CA THR A 130 -11.30 -4.12 11.14
C THR A 130 -12.50 -3.29 11.59
N MET A 131 -13.26 -2.73 10.63
CA MET A 131 -14.46 -1.94 10.91
C MET A 131 -15.51 -2.76 11.70
N ARG A 132 -15.63 -4.05 11.41
CA ARG A 132 -16.62 -4.94 12.03
C ARG A 132 -16.13 -5.54 13.35
N THR A 133 -14.88 -5.97 13.41
CA THR A 133 -14.40 -6.89 14.45
C THR A 133 -13.45 -6.27 15.45
N ASP A 134 -12.97 -5.03 15.23
CA ASP A 134 -11.99 -4.48 16.17
C ASP A 134 -12.57 -4.34 17.57
N VAL A 135 -11.77 -4.64 18.59
CA VAL A 135 -12.22 -4.55 19.98
C VAL A 135 -12.37 -3.10 20.46
N ASN A 136 -11.66 -2.16 19.83
CA ASN A 136 -11.69 -0.76 20.18
C ASN A 136 -12.56 0.02 19.17
N PRO A 137 -13.69 0.60 19.62
CA PRO A 137 -14.58 1.44 18.82
C PRO A 137 -13.91 2.51 17.96
N LEU A 138 -12.78 3.07 18.43
CA LEU A 138 -12.00 4.07 17.69
C LEU A 138 -11.46 3.49 16.37
N PHE A 139 -10.92 2.28 16.38
CA PHE A 139 -10.33 1.69 15.17
C PHE A 139 -11.39 1.14 14.21
N ARG A 140 -12.60 0.84 14.69
CA ARG A 140 -13.74 0.59 13.80
C ARG A 140 -14.08 1.83 12.97
N ASP A 141 -14.18 2.98 13.63
CA ASP A 141 -14.44 4.29 13.01
C ASP A 141 -13.33 4.66 12.01
N LYS A 142 -12.06 4.48 12.41
CA LYS A 142 -10.92 4.83 11.56
C LYS A 142 -10.82 3.95 10.32
N ALA A 143 -11.11 2.65 10.44
CA ALA A 143 -11.19 1.76 9.28
C ALA A 143 -12.31 2.18 8.32
N ALA A 144 -13.47 2.63 8.83
CA ALA A 144 -14.52 3.15 7.99
C ALA A 144 -14.17 4.48 7.32
N CYS A 145 -13.49 5.39 8.02
CA CYS A 145 -12.98 6.62 7.41
C CYS A 145 -12.05 6.33 6.22
N ALA A 146 -11.15 5.35 6.38
CA ALA A 146 -10.24 4.91 5.32
C ALA A 146 -10.96 4.31 4.10
N LEU A 147 -12.16 3.74 4.31
CA LEU A 147 -13.00 3.20 3.23
C LEU A 147 -13.75 4.28 2.43
N VAL A 148 -14.03 5.46 2.99
CA VAL A 148 -15.00 6.40 2.37
C VAL A 148 -14.50 7.80 2.09
N SER A 149 -13.45 8.24 2.76
CA SER A 149 -12.79 9.49 2.38
C SER A 149 -12.15 9.26 1.01
N ASP A 150 -11.98 10.30 0.18
CA ASP A 150 -11.28 10.30 -1.14
C ASP A 150 -9.84 9.72 -1.12
N GLN A 151 -9.47 9.05 -0.05
CA GLN A 151 -8.29 8.29 0.22
C GLN A 151 -8.22 7.06 -0.69
N ILE A 152 -9.29 6.25 -0.78
CA ILE A 152 -9.26 5.01 -1.58
C ILE A 152 -9.92 5.20 -2.95
N HIS A 153 -9.09 5.23 -4.00
CA HIS A 153 -9.57 5.38 -5.37
C HIS A 153 -9.77 4.01 -6.03
N LEU A 154 -10.97 3.46 -5.89
CA LEU A 154 -11.38 2.18 -6.49
C LEU A 154 -11.94 2.37 -7.89
N THR A 155 -11.75 1.39 -8.77
CA THR A 155 -12.53 1.28 -10.02
C THR A 155 -13.99 0.96 -9.70
N PRO A 156 -14.94 1.21 -10.63
CA PRO A 156 -16.33 0.84 -10.44
C PRO A 156 -16.54 -0.63 -10.04
N GLU A 157 -15.77 -1.56 -10.61
CA GLU A 157 -15.82 -2.99 -10.32
C GLU A 157 -15.31 -3.29 -8.91
N GLN A 158 -14.20 -2.65 -8.51
CA GLN A 158 -13.63 -2.82 -7.16
C GLN A 158 -14.58 -2.30 -6.07
N ARG A 159 -15.40 -1.28 -6.36
CA ARG A 159 -16.41 -0.79 -5.41
C ARG A 159 -17.49 -1.81 -5.10
N LEU A 160 -17.72 -2.82 -5.94
CA LEU A 160 -18.71 -3.88 -5.64
C LEU A 160 -18.39 -4.57 -4.32
N ALA A 161 -17.13 -4.95 -4.10
CA ALA A 161 -16.70 -5.61 -2.88
C ALA A 161 -16.84 -4.69 -1.66
N GLN A 162 -16.51 -3.40 -1.84
CA GLN A 162 -16.69 -2.37 -0.81
C GLN A 162 -18.16 -2.22 -0.41
N PHE A 163 -19.05 -2.01 -1.39
CA PHE A 163 -20.48 -1.86 -1.13
C PHE A 163 -21.08 -3.12 -0.53
N GLY A 164 -20.75 -4.31 -1.05
CA GLY A 164 -21.20 -5.58 -0.50
C GLY A 164 -20.80 -5.75 0.97
N GLY A 165 -19.55 -5.45 1.31
CA GLY A 165 -19.06 -5.52 2.69
C GLY A 165 -19.73 -4.52 3.63
N LEU A 166 -19.95 -3.28 3.18
CA LEU A 166 -20.66 -2.26 3.97
C LEU A 166 -22.14 -2.61 4.15
N ILE A 167 -22.81 -3.13 3.12
CA ILE A 167 -24.20 -3.59 3.19
C ILE A 167 -24.32 -4.78 4.15
N GLU A 168 -23.37 -5.71 4.12
CA GLU A 168 -23.35 -6.83 5.07
C GLU A 168 -23.16 -6.33 6.50
N ALA A 169 -22.32 -5.31 6.74
CA ALA A 169 -22.16 -4.72 8.07
C ALA A 169 -23.43 -4.05 8.63
N LEU A 170 -24.47 -3.81 7.81
CA LEU A 170 -25.78 -3.34 8.31
C LEU A 170 -26.55 -4.42 9.08
N THR A 171 -26.21 -5.70 8.90
CA THR A 171 -26.84 -6.83 9.61
C THR A 171 -26.28 -7.00 11.02
N ASP A 172 -25.11 -6.41 11.30
CA ASP A 172 -24.31 -6.64 12.51
C ASP A 172 -25.08 -6.39 13.81
N GLU A 173 -24.79 -7.18 14.85
CA GLU A 173 -25.47 -7.06 16.15
C GLU A 173 -25.06 -5.79 16.90
N GLU A 174 -23.83 -5.31 16.68
CA GLU A 174 -23.28 -4.12 17.31
C GLU A 174 -23.87 -2.84 16.69
N PRO A 175 -24.63 -2.02 17.45
CA PRO A 175 -25.20 -0.78 16.93
C PRO A 175 -24.19 0.18 16.34
N GLN A 176 -22.97 0.23 16.90
CA GLN A 176 -21.90 1.08 16.36
C GLN A 176 -21.49 0.65 14.94
N VAL A 177 -21.30 -0.66 14.70
CA VAL A 177 -20.91 -1.19 13.39
C VAL A 177 -21.97 -0.85 12.34
N ARG A 178 -23.25 -1.04 12.67
CA ARG A 178 -24.36 -0.65 11.77
C ARG A 178 -24.37 0.84 11.46
N SER A 179 -24.11 1.67 12.46
CA SER A 179 -24.12 3.14 12.34
C SER A 179 -23.00 3.63 11.43
N ILE A 180 -21.79 3.11 11.63
CA ILE A 180 -20.63 3.43 10.82
C ILE A 180 -20.83 2.94 9.37
N ALA A 181 -21.34 1.72 9.19
CA ALA A 181 -21.60 1.15 7.87
C ALA A 181 -22.62 1.96 7.06
N ILE A 182 -23.73 2.40 7.67
CA ILE A 182 -24.70 3.25 6.95
C ILE A 182 -24.14 4.65 6.67
N GLN A 183 -23.33 5.21 7.57
CA GLN A 183 -22.68 6.49 7.33
C GLN A 183 -21.71 6.40 6.14
N ALA A 184 -20.94 5.31 6.08
CA ALA A 184 -20.05 5.03 4.96
C ALA A 184 -20.81 4.92 3.63
N LEU A 185 -21.89 4.13 3.59
CA LEU A 185 -22.74 4.03 2.40
C LEU A 185 -23.34 5.38 1.98
N LYS A 186 -23.77 6.21 2.94
CA LYS A 186 -24.27 7.56 2.65
C LYS A 186 -23.22 8.45 2.03
N ILE A 187 -21.98 8.42 2.53
CA ILE A 187 -20.87 9.21 1.99
C ILE A 187 -20.59 8.78 0.55
N LEU A 188 -20.51 7.47 0.29
CA LEU A 188 -20.16 6.94 -1.03
C LEU A 188 -21.27 7.07 -2.08
N THR A 189 -22.54 7.03 -1.68
CA THR A 189 -23.67 6.92 -2.62
C THR A 189 -24.67 8.06 -2.57
N GLY A 190 -24.57 8.94 -1.57
CA GLY A 190 -25.56 9.97 -1.27
C GLY A 190 -26.89 9.43 -0.72
N GLN A 191 -26.99 8.12 -0.44
CA GLN A 191 -28.26 7.46 -0.12
C GLN A 191 -28.21 6.75 1.24
N ALA A 192 -29.35 6.74 1.94
CA ALA A 192 -29.51 5.99 3.19
C ALA A 192 -30.44 4.76 3.05
N LYS A 193 -31.21 4.68 1.96
CA LYS A 193 -32.30 3.72 1.75
C LYS A 193 -33.19 3.55 2.99
N GLY A 194 -33.45 4.63 3.74
CA GLY A 194 -34.24 4.63 4.97
C GLY A 194 -33.73 3.71 6.09
N PHE A 195 -32.47 3.26 6.04
CA PHE A 195 -31.89 2.44 7.09
C PHE A 195 -31.68 3.26 8.36
N GLN A 196 -32.14 2.73 9.49
CA GLN A 196 -31.96 3.31 10.83
C GLN A 196 -31.24 2.28 11.71
N PRO A 197 -30.02 2.55 12.20
CA PRO A 197 -29.23 1.56 12.94
C PRO A 197 -29.91 1.00 14.19
N ALA A 198 -30.73 1.81 14.86
CA ALA A 198 -31.45 1.44 16.08
C ALA A 198 -32.87 0.92 15.84
N ALA A 199 -33.32 0.80 14.58
CA ALA A 199 -34.66 0.32 14.29
C ALA A 199 -34.81 -1.19 14.59
N PRO A 200 -36.06 -1.65 14.83
CA PRO A 200 -36.38 -3.07 14.95
C PRO A 200 -35.81 -3.93 13.79
N PRO A 201 -35.44 -5.20 14.02
CA PRO A 201 -34.79 -6.05 13.02
C PRO A 201 -35.55 -6.19 11.69
N ASP A 202 -36.87 -6.24 11.73
CA ASP A 202 -37.76 -6.30 10.56
C ASP A 202 -37.66 -5.03 9.70
N GLN A 203 -37.65 -3.85 10.32
CA GLN A 203 -37.49 -2.57 9.63
C GLN A 203 -36.07 -2.44 9.03
N ARG A 204 -35.04 -2.90 9.76
CA ARG A 204 -33.68 -2.98 9.23
C ARG A 204 -33.60 -3.91 8.02
N ALA A 205 -34.21 -5.09 8.10
CA ALA A 205 -34.21 -6.06 7.00
C ALA A 205 -34.81 -5.50 5.71
N ALA A 206 -35.92 -4.75 5.80
CA ALA A 206 -36.54 -4.10 4.64
C ALA A 206 -35.63 -3.03 4.00
N ALA A 207 -34.86 -2.27 4.79
CA ALA A 207 -33.87 -1.33 4.27
C ALA A 207 -32.64 -2.03 3.67
N ILE A 208 -32.17 -3.12 4.29
CA ILE A 208 -31.06 -3.94 3.77
C ILE A 208 -31.44 -4.61 2.44
N ALA A 209 -32.67 -5.09 2.28
CA ALA A 209 -33.16 -5.65 1.01
C ALA A 209 -33.09 -4.62 -0.13
N ARG A 210 -33.47 -3.36 0.14
CA ARG A 210 -33.34 -2.26 -0.83
C ARG A 210 -31.89 -1.94 -1.18
N TRP A 211 -30.97 -2.06 -0.21
CA TRP A 211 -29.53 -1.93 -0.47
C TRP A 211 -28.98 -3.06 -1.34
N ARG A 212 -29.39 -4.30 -1.08
CA ARG A 212 -28.99 -5.47 -1.87
C ARG A 212 -29.48 -5.35 -3.31
N GLN A 213 -30.74 -4.99 -3.52
CA GLN A 213 -31.28 -4.74 -4.86
C GLN A 213 -30.48 -3.64 -5.58
N TRP A 214 -30.19 -2.53 -4.91
CA TRP A 214 -29.38 -1.47 -5.50
C TRP A 214 -27.96 -1.93 -5.88
N LEU A 215 -27.34 -2.81 -5.09
CA LEU A 215 -26.03 -3.36 -5.43
C LEU A 215 -26.09 -4.27 -6.66
N ASP A 216 -27.18 -5.03 -6.82
CA ASP A 216 -27.40 -5.84 -8.01
C ASP A 216 -27.60 -4.96 -9.24
N ASP A 217 -28.43 -3.92 -9.16
CA ASP A 217 -28.62 -2.93 -10.22
C ASP A 217 -27.28 -2.22 -10.58
N TYR A 218 -26.47 -1.85 -9.58
CA TYR A 218 -25.16 -1.25 -9.79
C TYR A 218 -24.23 -2.21 -10.54
N ARG A 219 -24.22 -3.51 -10.19
CA ARG A 219 -23.42 -4.53 -10.88
C ARG A 219 -23.84 -4.69 -12.34
N GLU A 220 -25.14 -4.64 -12.62
CA GLU A 220 -25.67 -4.74 -13.99
C GLU A 220 -25.34 -3.51 -14.85
N SER A 221 -25.03 -2.37 -14.22
CA SER A 221 -24.69 -1.11 -14.90
C SER A 221 -23.21 -0.92 -15.23
N LEU A 222 -22.32 -1.81 -14.76
CA LEU A 222 -20.88 -1.79 -15.05
C LEU A 222 -20.59 -2.29 -16.47
#